data_AF-A0A3R9M719-F1
#
_entry.id   AF-A0A3R9M719-F1
#
_cell.length_a   1.000
_cell.length_b   1.000
_cell.length_c   1.000
_cell.angle_alpha   90.00
_cell.angle_beta   90.00
_cell.angle_gamma   90.00
#
_symmetry.space_group_name_H-M   'P 1'
#
loop_
_entity.id
_entity.type
_entity.pdbx_description
1 polymer ?
#
loop_
_entity_poly.entity_id
_entity_poly.type
_entity_poly.pdbx_seq_one_letter_code
_entity_poly.pdbx_strand_id
1 'polypeptide(L)'
;MPNESTDPVFQLIKSLTRTEKRHFRLFANRQGSAEGLKFLQVFDALDGQDRYDEERMLAQVPAIKKVQVANLKANLYKQLLSSLRMYHAGHNLDIQLHEQLDFARVLYNRGLYQHSLRMLEKVKATAQQAELRHIVLLALDFEKLIEGQYITRSIQGRARQLSDEATDTVQHIGREHELSNLALRMYGRYLKIGHTRNQQDYDTITAYFRRDLPALDPRQASFFEQLYFYQAHVWYYTITQNFRQCYRYAQKWVDLFEHNQLMCEQQPMLYIKGMHNVLVTTYNMLYYSRFSEVLGQLEAYAADPDRRSNPNIEALLFLYIYTNRLNGYFMRGEFTAGLQVVPDLLENLERFRMQLDSHRRLVFYYKIASLYFGSGQPLKAIEYLDKVIYFKEANLREDIQCFARILSLIAHYEAGRDEALEYQVRSVYRFLGKMNDQQPMQEAIFRFLRGLGTVAPSQLKDAFLKLKNELTKIAENPYERRPFLYLDIISWLESKIENVPVQEVIRRKFAGLK
;
A
#
# COMPACT_ATOMS: atom_id res chain seq x y z
N MET A 1 8.42 -15.17 -16.30
CA MET A 1 9.82 -15.32 -15.88
C MET A 1 9.85 -16.47 -14.89
N PRO A 2 10.85 -17.38 -14.94
CA PRO A 2 10.93 -18.50 -14.00
C PRO A 2 11.21 -17.96 -12.59
N ASN A 3 10.65 -18.62 -11.57
CA ASN A 3 10.60 -18.25 -10.14
C ASN A 3 11.83 -17.47 -9.62
N GLU A 4 11.78 -16.15 -9.75
CA GLU A 4 11.82 -15.19 -8.65
C GLU A 4 12.20 -15.77 -7.28
N SER A 5 13.47 -15.96 -6.94
CA SER A 5 13.90 -16.74 -5.76
C SER A 5 13.11 -16.45 -4.47
N THR A 6 12.54 -17.51 -3.91
CA THR A 6 11.83 -17.57 -2.63
C THR A 6 12.74 -17.86 -1.43
N ASP A 7 14.09 -17.89 -1.60
CA ASP A 7 14.98 -18.24 -0.49
C ASP A 7 14.92 -17.16 0.62
N PRO A 8 14.43 -17.49 1.83
CA PRO A 8 14.18 -16.48 2.87
C PRO A 8 15.47 -15.85 3.43
N VAL A 9 16.60 -16.57 3.37
CA VAL A 9 17.89 -16.07 3.88
C VAL A 9 18.43 -15.03 2.92
N PHE A 10 18.44 -15.35 1.62
CA PHE A 10 18.86 -14.40 0.60
C PHE A 10 18.00 -13.13 0.64
N GLN A 11 16.68 -13.27 0.72
CA GLN A 11 15.76 -12.12 0.82
C GLN A 11 16.06 -11.24 2.05
N LEU A 12 16.25 -11.85 3.23
CA LEU A 12 16.61 -11.12 4.43
C LEU A 12 17.95 -10.39 4.26
N ILE A 13 18.99 -11.05 3.74
CA ILE A 13 20.32 -10.44 3.52
C ILE A 13 20.22 -9.23 2.59
N LYS A 14 19.49 -9.35 1.47
CA LYS A 14 19.34 -8.24 0.51
C LYS A 14 18.49 -7.09 1.05
N SER A 15 17.66 -7.33 2.07
CA SER A 15 16.87 -6.28 2.73
C SER A 15 17.67 -5.40 3.71
N LEU A 16 18.83 -5.88 4.16
CA LEU A 16 19.66 -5.19 5.17
C LEU A 16 20.27 -3.90 4.60
N THR A 17 20.26 -2.85 5.42
CA THR A 17 21.04 -1.63 5.22
C THR A 17 22.53 -1.87 5.40
N ARG A 18 23.38 -0.96 4.91
CA ARG A 18 24.84 -1.05 5.08
C ARG A 18 25.26 -1.14 6.55
N THR A 19 24.56 -0.42 7.44
CA THR A 19 24.82 -0.40 8.88
C THR A 19 24.39 -1.72 9.55
N GLU A 20 23.24 -2.28 9.18
CA GLU A 20 22.80 -3.59 9.68
C GLU A 20 23.73 -4.72 9.22
N LYS A 21 24.18 -4.70 7.96
CA LYS A 21 25.18 -5.66 7.47
C LYS A 21 26.48 -5.57 8.27
N ARG A 22 26.97 -4.35 8.52
CA ARG A 22 28.17 -4.14 9.36
C ARG A 22 27.95 -4.66 10.78
N HIS A 23 26.79 -4.39 11.38
CA HIS A 23 26.45 -4.90 12.71
C HIS A 23 26.46 -6.43 12.74
N PHE A 24 25.85 -7.09 11.76
CA PHE A 24 25.84 -8.55 11.67
C PHE A 24 27.25 -9.15 11.59
N ARG A 25 28.14 -8.57 10.76
CA ARG A 25 29.54 -9.04 10.68
C ARG A 25 30.26 -8.96 12.04
N LEU A 26 30.03 -7.88 12.81
CA LEU A 26 30.57 -7.74 14.17
C LEU A 26 29.94 -8.73 15.15
N PHE A 27 28.62 -8.93 15.07
CA PHE A 27 27.87 -9.87 15.91
C PHE A 27 28.36 -11.31 15.71
N ALA A 28 28.53 -11.75 14.46
CA ALA A 28 29.01 -13.09 14.13
C ALA A 28 30.47 -13.31 14.60
N ASN A 29 31.32 -12.29 14.46
CA ASN A 29 32.71 -12.36 14.91
C ASN A 29 32.87 -12.48 16.43
N ARG A 30 31.96 -11.90 17.23
CA ARG A 30 32.00 -12.00 18.71
C ARG A 30 31.89 -13.43 19.23
N GLN A 31 31.29 -14.34 18.46
CA GLN A 31 31.14 -15.74 18.88
C GLN A 31 32.46 -16.51 18.82
N GLY A 32 33.50 -16.01 18.14
CA GLY A 32 34.86 -16.57 18.13
C GLY A 32 34.98 -18.03 17.67
N SER A 33 33.87 -18.64 17.21
CA SER A 33 33.78 -20.06 16.89
C SER A 33 34.02 -20.31 15.41
N ALA A 34 34.53 -21.50 15.08
CA ALA A 34 34.67 -21.94 13.69
C ALA A 34 33.34 -21.96 12.92
N GLU A 35 32.20 -22.04 13.63
CA GLU A 35 30.87 -21.91 13.04
C GLU A 35 30.52 -20.45 12.68
N GLY A 36 30.89 -19.48 13.51
CA GLY A 36 30.70 -18.05 13.22
C GLY A 36 31.38 -17.62 11.91
N LEU A 37 32.59 -18.14 11.65
CA LEU A 37 33.31 -17.92 10.40
C LEU A 37 32.57 -18.49 9.18
N LYS A 38 31.95 -19.67 9.30
CA LYS A 38 31.16 -20.29 8.22
C LYS A 38 29.90 -19.48 7.90
N PHE A 39 29.21 -18.97 8.92
CA PHE A 39 28.05 -18.11 8.70
C PHE A 39 28.42 -16.81 7.99
N LEU A 40 29.55 -16.20 8.35
CA LEU A 40 30.05 -15.00 7.70
C LEU A 40 30.38 -15.24 6.22
N GLN A 41 31.04 -16.36 5.91
CA GLN A 41 31.37 -16.73 4.53
C GLN A 41 30.12 -16.91 3.65
N VAL A 42 29.09 -17.60 4.16
CA VAL A 42 27.82 -17.75 3.42
C VAL A 42 27.09 -16.43 3.29
N PHE A 43 27.08 -15.63 4.35
CA PHE A 43 26.48 -14.30 4.32
C PHE A 43 27.11 -13.44 3.22
N ASP A 44 28.44 -13.35 3.17
CA ASP A 44 29.14 -12.54 2.16
C ASP A 44 28.95 -13.12 0.74
N ALA A 45 28.96 -14.45 0.58
CA ALA A 45 28.71 -15.11 -0.70
C ALA A 45 27.29 -14.85 -1.23
N LEU A 46 26.28 -14.79 -0.36
CA LEU A 46 24.90 -14.47 -0.73
C LEU A 46 24.71 -12.96 -0.94
N ASP A 47 25.33 -12.10 -0.11
CA ASP A 47 25.24 -10.64 -0.23
C ASP A 47 25.76 -10.14 -1.59
N GLY A 48 26.85 -10.75 -2.07
CA GLY A 48 27.48 -10.44 -3.36
C GLY A 48 26.73 -10.91 -4.61
N GLN A 49 25.62 -11.64 -4.47
CA GLN A 49 24.83 -12.11 -5.61
C GLN A 49 23.64 -11.19 -5.91
N ASP A 50 23.39 -10.88 -7.18
CA ASP A 50 22.19 -10.13 -7.59
C ASP A 50 20.93 -10.99 -7.57
N ARG A 51 21.09 -12.27 -7.90
CA ARG A 51 20.03 -13.28 -7.85
C ARG A 51 20.54 -14.49 -7.10
N TYR A 52 19.63 -15.10 -6.33
CA TYR A 52 19.96 -16.29 -5.56
C TYR A 52 20.43 -17.43 -6.46
N ASP A 53 21.62 -17.94 -6.18
CA ASP A 53 22.23 -19.10 -6.80
C ASP A 53 22.97 -19.91 -5.73
N GLU A 54 22.38 -21.05 -5.36
CA GLU A 54 22.94 -21.94 -4.33
C GLU A 54 24.25 -22.61 -4.80
N GLU A 55 24.36 -22.93 -6.09
CA GLU A 55 25.56 -23.59 -6.63
C GLU A 55 26.73 -22.62 -6.65
N ARG A 56 26.48 -21.36 -7.03
CA ARG A 56 27.48 -20.29 -6.96
C ARG A 56 27.91 -20.01 -5.52
N MET A 57 26.99 -20.05 -4.55
CA MET A 57 27.32 -19.90 -3.13
C MET A 57 28.23 -21.04 -2.65
N LEU A 58 27.90 -22.29 -3.00
CA LEU A 58 28.71 -23.46 -2.67
C LEU A 58 30.10 -23.42 -3.32
N ALA A 59 30.20 -22.94 -4.55
CA ALA A 59 31.48 -22.76 -5.24
C ALA A 59 32.40 -21.73 -4.55
N GLN A 60 31.82 -20.68 -3.95
CA GLN A 60 32.58 -19.65 -3.21
C GLN A 60 32.97 -20.09 -1.80
N VAL A 61 32.26 -21.07 -1.22
CA VAL A 61 32.51 -21.55 0.15
C VAL A 61 32.71 -23.07 0.15
N PRO A 62 33.84 -23.58 -0.37
CA PRO A 62 34.08 -25.03 -0.55
C PRO A 62 34.16 -25.83 0.75
N ALA A 63 34.29 -25.15 1.90
CA ALA A 63 34.23 -25.77 3.21
C ALA A 63 32.83 -26.31 3.58
N ILE A 64 31.79 -25.95 2.83
CA ILE A 64 30.39 -26.34 3.08
C ILE A 64 29.98 -27.43 2.09
N LYS A 65 29.50 -28.55 2.62
CA LYS A 65 28.92 -29.62 1.80
C LYS A 65 27.46 -29.31 1.48
N LYS A 66 26.99 -29.70 0.29
CA LYS A 66 25.59 -29.53 -0.14
C LYS A 66 24.57 -30.03 0.90
N VAL A 67 24.86 -31.14 1.57
CA VAL A 67 24.02 -31.74 2.63
C VAL A 67 23.85 -30.82 3.84
N GLN A 68 24.80 -29.92 4.10
CA GLN A 68 24.78 -29.01 5.26
C GLN A 68 24.02 -27.71 4.98
N VAL A 69 23.73 -27.39 3.72
CA VAL A 69 23.22 -26.07 3.31
C VAL A 69 21.90 -25.73 3.97
N ALA A 70 20.94 -26.65 4.02
CA ALA A 70 19.64 -26.39 4.63
C ALA A 70 19.75 -26.00 6.12
N ASN A 71 20.51 -26.77 6.90
CA ASN A 71 20.74 -26.50 8.33
C ASN A 71 21.53 -25.19 8.52
N LEU A 72 22.57 -24.98 7.70
CA LEU A 72 23.39 -23.79 7.76
C LEU A 72 22.57 -22.52 7.45
N LYS A 73 21.69 -22.57 6.43
CA LYS A 73 20.77 -21.47 6.10
C LYS A 73 19.79 -21.21 7.24
N ALA A 74 19.21 -22.25 7.85
CA ALA A 74 18.31 -22.09 9.00
C ALA A 74 19.00 -21.42 10.21
N ASN A 75 20.24 -21.81 10.51
CA ASN A 75 21.02 -21.20 11.59
C ASN A 75 21.46 -19.77 11.25
N LEU A 76 21.91 -19.52 10.02
CA LEU A 76 22.23 -18.17 9.55
C LEU A 76 21.01 -17.24 9.67
N TYR A 77 19.82 -17.71 9.28
CA TYR A 77 18.58 -16.97 9.44
C TYR A 77 18.32 -16.58 10.90
N LYS A 78 18.44 -17.56 11.82
CA LYS A 78 18.27 -17.32 13.27
C LYS A 78 19.29 -16.31 13.82
N GLN A 79 20.54 -16.40 13.39
CA GLN A 79 21.59 -15.46 13.79
C GLN A 79 21.34 -14.05 13.24
N LEU A 80 20.90 -13.93 11.98
CA LEU A 80 20.52 -12.66 11.37
C LEU A 80 19.39 -12.00 12.17
N LEU A 81 18.32 -12.74 12.48
CA LEU A 81 17.21 -12.23 13.30
C LEU A 81 17.66 -11.81 14.69
N SER A 82 18.53 -12.59 15.33
CA SER A 82 19.05 -12.25 16.67
C SER A 82 19.89 -10.98 16.65
N SER A 83 20.78 -10.84 15.66
CA SER A 83 21.58 -9.63 15.43
C SER A 83 20.69 -8.42 15.17
N LEU A 84 19.67 -8.55 14.32
CA LEU A 84 18.75 -7.47 14.00
C LEU A 84 17.92 -7.04 15.20
N ARG A 85 17.41 -7.99 16.00
CA ARG A 85 16.69 -7.67 17.24
C ARG A 85 17.56 -6.83 18.18
N MET A 86 18.83 -7.20 18.35
CA MET A 86 19.77 -6.44 19.18
C MET A 86 20.09 -5.06 18.59
N TYR A 87 20.24 -4.97 17.28
CA TYR A 87 20.48 -3.69 16.59
C TYR A 87 19.30 -2.71 16.78
N HIS A 88 18.07 -3.21 16.66
CA HIS A 88 16.84 -2.41 16.75
C HIS A 88 16.32 -2.20 18.18
N ALA A 89 16.81 -2.96 19.17
CA ALA A 89 16.37 -2.86 20.56
C ALA A 89 16.47 -1.45 21.14
N GLY A 90 17.43 -0.62 20.71
CA GLY A 90 17.53 0.77 21.18
C GLY A 90 16.48 1.74 20.63
N HIS A 91 15.80 1.38 19.53
CA HIS A 91 14.97 2.32 18.76
C HIS A 91 13.54 1.81 18.53
N ASN A 92 13.25 0.54 18.84
CA ASN A 92 11.93 -0.04 18.71
C ASN A 92 11.32 -0.27 20.10
N LEU A 93 10.32 0.55 20.44
CA LEU A 93 9.68 0.53 21.75
C LEU A 93 8.99 -0.81 22.07
N ASP A 94 8.40 -1.45 21.07
CA ASP A 94 7.74 -2.75 21.23
C ASP A 94 8.76 -3.84 21.63
N ILE A 95 9.91 -3.89 20.95
CA ILE A 95 11.03 -4.78 21.30
C ILE A 95 11.53 -4.48 22.73
N GLN A 96 11.66 -3.21 23.10
CA GLN A 96 12.10 -2.81 24.44
C GLN A 96 11.13 -3.28 25.53
N LEU A 97 9.83 -3.07 25.34
CA LEU A 97 8.82 -3.45 26.32
C LEU A 97 8.74 -4.96 26.51
N HIS A 98 8.86 -5.73 25.42
CA HIS A 98 8.96 -7.19 25.51
C HIS A 98 10.22 -7.64 26.26
N GLU A 99 11.38 -7.03 26.02
CA GLU A 99 12.60 -7.33 26.77
C GLU A 99 12.45 -7.00 28.27
N GLN A 100 11.80 -5.89 28.62
CA GLN A 100 11.51 -5.56 30.02
C GLN A 100 10.54 -6.55 30.68
N LEU A 101 9.54 -7.07 29.96
CA LEU A 101 8.68 -8.15 30.44
C LEU A 101 9.49 -9.43 30.71
N ASP A 102 10.45 -9.77 29.85
CA ASP A 102 11.35 -10.91 30.03
C ASP A 102 12.24 -10.73 31.26
N PHE A 103 12.80 -9.53 31.47
CA PHE A 103 13.55 -9.23 32.68
C PHE A 103 12.70 -9.29 33.95
N ALA A 104 11.44 -8.83 33.90
CA ALA A 104 10.52 -8.98 35.01
C ALA A 104 10.27 -10.46 35.33
N ARG A 105 10.21 -11.32 34.31
CA ARG A 105 10.11 -12.79 34.46
C ARG A 105 11.36 -13.41 35.07
N VAL A 106 12.54 -12.97 34.66
CA VAL A 106 13.82 -13.43 35.25
C VAL A 106 13.87 -13.07 36.73
N LEU A 107 13.52 -11.83 37.11
CA LEU A 107 13.49 -11.38 38.50
C LEU A 107 12.49 -12.20 39.33
N TYR A 108 11.29 -12.42 38.79
CA TYR A 108 10.28 -13.27 39.41
C TYR A 108 10.79 -14.70 39.67
N ASN A 109 11.39 -15.34 38.66
CA ASN A 109 11.94 -16.70 38.76
C ASN A 109 13.10 -16.80 39.77
N ARG A 110 13.74 -15.67 40.11
CA ARG A 110 14.77 -15.58 41.15
C ARG A 110 14.21 -15.22 42.53
N GLY A 111 12.89 -15.14 42.70
CA GLY A 111 12.22 -14.77 43.95
C GLY A 111 12.23 -13.27 44.26
N LEU A 112 12.66 -12.42 43.32
CA LEU A 112 12.78 -10.97 43.50
C LEU A 112 11.47 -10.25 43.15
N TYR A 113 10.37 -10.61 43.83
CA TYR A 113 9.01 -10.16 43.48
C TYR A 113 8.83 -8.63 43.45
N GLN A 114 9.36 -7.92 44.45
CA GLN A 114 9.27 -6.46 44.52
C GLN A 114 10.09 -5.75 43.43
N HIS A 115 11.13 -6.40 42.90
CA HIS A 115 11.87 -5.87 41.74
C HIS A 115 11.10 -6.13 40.44
N SER A 116 10.48 -7.31 40.34
CA SER A 116 9.60 -7.66 39.21
C SER A 116 8.41 -6.69 39.12
N LEU A 117 7.68 -6.46 40.22
CA LEU A 117 6.54 -5.53 40.27
C LEU A 117 6.92 -4.09 39.87
N ARG A 118 8.05 -3.57 40.37
CA ARG A 118 8.55 -2.24 39.98
C ARG A 118 8.91 -2.14 38.50
N MET A 119 9.32 -3.24 37.88
CA MET A 119 9.59 -3.29 36.44
C MET A 119 8.28 -3.34 35.64
N LEU A 120 7.31 -4.14 36.08
CA LEU A 120 5.98 -4.23 35.46
C LEU A 120 5.24 -2.90 35.50
N GLU A 121 5.32 -2.16 36.61
CA GLU A 121 4.73 -0.83 36.73
C GLU A 121 5.26 0.14 35.66
N LYS A 122 6.57 0.13 35.41
CA LYS A 122 7.21 0.94 34.36
C LYS A 122 6.80 0.47 32.97
N VAL A 123 6.80 -0.83 32.71
CA VAL A 123 6.37 -1.41 31.42
C VAL A 123 4.94 -0.97 31.13
N LYS A 124 4.04 -1.10 32.10
CA LYS A 124 2.63 -0.75 31.97
C LYS A 124 2.44 0.74 31.67
N ALA A 125 3.11 1.62 32.42
CA ALA A 125 3.03 3.06 32.20
C ALA A 125 3.51 3.46 30.80
N THR A 126 4.66 2.93 30.36
CA THR A 126 5.21 3.21 29.03
C THR A 126 4.33 2.63 27.92
N ALA A 127 3.82 1.40 28.08
CA ALA A 127 2.93 0.77 27.11
C ALA A 127 1.59 1.52 26.98
N GLN A 128 1.05 2.05 28.07
CA GLN A 128 -0.17 2.86 28.04
C GLN A 128 0.04 4.15 27.25
N GLN A 129 1.16 4.85 27.46
CA GLN A 129 1.50 6.08 26.72
C GLN A 129 1.71 5.82 25.21
N ALA A 130 2.22 4.64 24.86
CA ALA A 130 2.43 4.21 23.49
C ALA A 130 1.22 3.52 22.85
N GLU A 131 0.05 3.51 23.51
CA GLU A 131 -1.17 2.87 23.03
C GLU A 131 -1.03 1.34 22.79
N LEU A 132 -0.04 0.68 23.42
CA LEU A 132 0.25 -0.76 23.30
C LEU A 132 -0.53 -1.57 24.37
N ARG A 133 -1.87 -1.53 24.30
CA ARG A 133 -2.76 -2.13 25.32
C ARG A 133 -2.56 -3.62 25.56
N HIS A 134 -2.14 -4.37 24.54
CA HIS A 134 -1.86 -5.80 24.71
C HIS A 134 -0.66 -6.04 25.65
N ILE A 135 0.34 -5.16 25.64
CA ILE A 135 1.46 -5.20 26.61
C ILE A 135 0.98 -4.78 27.99
N VAL A 136 0.11 -3.78 28.08
CA VAL A 136 -0.54 -3.37 29.34
C VAL A 136 -1.26 -4.57 29.97
N LEU A 137 -2.04 -5.32 29.18
CA LEU A 137 -2.73 -6.52 29.65
C LEU A 137 -1.76 -7.61 30.13
N LEU A 138 -0.67 -7.87 29.38
CA LEU A 138 0.36 -8.82 29.79
C LEU A 138 1.03 -8.42 31.12
N ALA A 139 1.30 -7.13 31.30
CA ALA A 139 1.86 -6.61 32.54
C ALA A 139 0.87 -6.78 33.71
N LEU A 140 -0.42 -6.45 33.49
CA LEU A 140 -1.48 -6.61 34.50
C LEU A 140 -1.69 -8.05 34.91
N ASP A 141 -1.72 -8.99 33.97
CA ASP A 141 -1.88 -10.41 34.28
C ASP A 141 -0.66 -10.96 35.03
N PHE A 142 0.53 -10.44 34.74
CA PHE A 142 1.71 -10.80 35.49
C PHE A 142 1.71 -10.19 36.90
N GLU A 143 1.28 -8.94 37.07
CA GLU A 143 1.10 -8.34 38.41
C GLU A 143 0.09 -9.13 39.24
N LYS A 144 -1.07 -9.51 38.67
CA LYS A 144 -2.06 -10.36 39.35
C LYS A 144 -1.49 -11.72 39.77
N LEU A 145 -0.65 -12.33 38.94
CA LEU A 145 0.01 -13.60 39.28
C LEU A 145 0.90 -13.45 40.51
N ILE A 146 1.67 -12.36 40.60
CA ILE A 146 2.54 -12.11 41.75
C ILE A 146 1.70 -11.81 43.00
N GLU A 147 0.73 -10.90 42.90
CA GLU A 147 -0.12 -10.49 44.02
C GLU A 147 -1.01 -11.64 44.55
N GLY A 148 -1.42 -12.56 43.68
CA GLY A 148 -2.24 -13.72 44.06
C GLY A 148 -1.48 -14.82 44.79
N GLN A 149 -0.14 -14.84 44.72
CA GLN A 149 0.71 -15.90 45.29
C GLN A 149 1.52 -15.45 46.51
N TYR A 150 1.70 -14.14 46.68
CA TYR A 150 2.61 -13.59 47.67
C TYR A 150 1.97 -12.44 48.43
N ILE A 151 2.17 -12.40 49.76
CA ILE A 151 1.79 -11.25 50.58
C ILE A 151 2.75 -10.11 50.25
N THR A 152 2.37 -9.26 49.30
CA THR A 152 3.05 -8.00 49.01
C THR A 152 2.50 -6.92 49.95
N ARG A 153 3.29 -5.89 50.28
CA ARG A 153 2.89 -4.87 51.27
C ARG A 153 1.72 -3.97 50.81
N SER A 154 1.17 -4.20 49.62
CA SER A 154 0.17 -3.37 48.91
C SER A 154 -1.27 -3.89 48.93
N ILE A 155 -1.60 -4.91 49.74
CA ILE A 155 -2.82 -5.71 49.59
C ILE A 155 -4.15 -4.93 49.61
N GLN A 156 -4.28 -3.84 50.38
CA GLN A 156 -5.59 -3.20 50.55
C GLN A 156 -6.01 -2.41 49.29
N GLY A 157 -6.96 -2.97 48.54
CA GLY A 157 -7.54 -2.36 47.34
C GLY A 157 -6.82 -2.68 46.02
N ARG A 158 -5.57 -3.18 46.07
CA ARG A 158 -4.77 -3.48 44.86
C ARG A 158 -5.39 -4.55 43.98
N ALA A 159 -5.93 -5.62 44.57
CA ALA A 159 -6.59 -6.69 43.81
C ALA A 159 -7.79 -6.17 43.00
N ARG A 160 -8.61 -5.28 43.60
CA ARG A 160 -9.73 -4.65 42.91
C ARG A 160 -9.26 -3.73 41.79
N GLN A 161 -8.27 -2.88 42.06
CA GLN A 161 -7.67 -2.00 41.07
C GLN A 161 -7.16 -2.79 39.84
N LEU A 162 -6.40 -3.86 40.06
CA LEU A 162 -5.87 -4.71 38.98
C LEU A 162 -6.97 -5.42 38.18
N SER A 163 -8.05 -5.82 38.86
CA SER A 163 -9.20 -6.40 38.20
C SER A 163 -9.90 -5.38 37.31
N ASP A 164 -10.22 -4.21 37.85
CA ASP A 164 -10.94 -3.15 37.13
C ASP A 164 -10.12 -2.64 35.93
N GLU A 165 -8.82 -2.39 36.12
CA GLU A 165 -7.90 -1.94 35.05
C GLU A 165 -7.76 -2.98 33.92
N ALA A 166 -7.72 -4.26 34.25
CA ALA A 166 -7.66 -5.32 33.25
C ALA A 166 -8.98 -5.49 32.49
N THR A 167 -10.12 -5.40 33.18
CA THR A 167 -11.43 -5.46 32.52
C THR A 167 -11.60 -4.30 31.55
N ASP A 168 -11.22 -3.08 31.94
CA ASP A 168 -11.23 -1.90 31.07
C ASP A 168 -10.28 -2.08 29.86
N THR A 169 -9.05 -2.53 30.11
CA THR A 169 -8.06 -2.79 29.04
C THR A 169 -8.59 -3.81 28.02
N VAL A 170 -9.22 -4.90 28.48
CA VAL A 170 -9.81 -5.92 27.61
C VAL A 170 -10.98 -5.37 26.79
N GLN A 171 -11.81 -4.50 27.36
CA GLN A 171 -12.91 -3.86 26.61
C GLN A 171 -12.39 -2.99 25.46
N HIS A 172 -11.36 -2.19 25.71
CA HIS A 172 -10.71 -1.40 24.65
C HIS A 172 -10.08 -2.27 23.57
N ILE A 173 -9.35 -3.33 23.95
CA ILE A 173 -8.77 -4.29 22.99
C ILE A 173 -9.88 -4.95 22.15
N GLY A 174 -10.99 -5.33 22.78
CA GLY A 174 -12.14 -5.92 22.09
C GLY A 174 -12.72 -5.00 21.01
N ARG A 175 -13.00 -3.74 21.37
CA ARG A 175 -13.50 -2.73 20.42
C ARG A 175 -12.49 -2.43 19.30
N GLU A 176 -11.21 -2.32 19.64
CA GLU A 176 -10.13 -2.13 18.66
C GLU A 176 -10.11 -3.28 17.63
N HIS A 177 -10.27 -4.53 18.07
CA HIS A 177 -10.38 -5.68 17.18
C HIS A 177 -11.64 -5.67 16.32
N GLU A 178 -12.81 -5.34 16.87
CA GLU A 178 -14.04 -5.22 16.09
C GLU A 178 -13.90 -4.21 14.96
N LEU A 179 -13.34 -3.03 15.26
CA LEU A 179 -13.14 -1.93 14.32
C LEU A 179 -12.07 -2.27 13.27
N SER A 180 -10.92 -2.80 13.69
CA SER A 180 -9.85 -3.19 12.77
C SER A 180 -10.27 -4.35 11.85
N ASN A 181 -11.04 -5.31 12.37
CA ASN A 181 -11.64 -6.38 11.57
C ASN A 181 -12.64 -5.84 10.56
N LEU A 182 -13.46 -4.86 10.92
CA LEU A 182 -14.35 -4.20 9.96
C LEU A 182 -13.54 -3.47 8.88
N ALA A 183 -12.55 -2.66 9.26
CA ALA A 183 -11.69 -1.93 8.32
C ALA A 183 -10.98 -2.87 7.34
N LEU A 184 -10.42 -3.98 7.83
CA LEU A 184 -9.76 -5.00 7.01
C LEU A 184 -10.73 -5.70 6.06
N ARG A 185 -11.92 -6.10 6.55
CA ARG A 185 -12.95 -6.74 5.71
C ARG A 185 -13.46 -5.78 4.63
N MET A 186 -13.63 -4.50 4.95
CA MET A 186 -13.99 -3.47 3.98
C MET A 186 -12.89 -3.27 2.92
N TYR A 187 -11.62 -3.21 3.34
CA TYR A 187 -10.51 -3.17 2.39
C TYR A 187 -10.47 -4.41 1.48
N GLY A 188 -10.66 -5.62 2.04
CA GLY A 188 -10.73 -6.86 1.28
C GLY A 188 -11.87 -6.87 0.26
N ARG A 189 -13.03 -6.30 0.61
CA ARG A 189 -14.14 -6.10 -0.34
C ARG A 189 -13.76 -5.12 -1.45
N TYR A 190 -13.15 -3.99 -1.11
CA TYR A 190 -12.65 -3.04 -2.11
C TYR A 190 -11.68 -3.72 -3.09
N LEU A 191 -10.77 -4.57 -2.62
CA LEU A 191 -9.88 -5.32 -3.50
C LEU A 191 -10.62 -6.30 -4.42
N LYS A 192 -11.71 -6.91 -3.95
CA LYS A 192 -12.48 -7.91 -4.70
C LYS A 192 -13.42 -7.30 -5.74
N ILE A 193 -14.19 -6.27 -5.37
CA ILE A 193 -15.25 -5.72 -6.24
C ILE A 193 -14.92 -4.31 -6.76
N GLY A 194 -13.94 -3.62 -6.17
CA GLY A 194 -13.69 -2.21 -6.42
C GLY A 194 -14.80 -1.34 -5.83
N HIS A 195 -15.66 -0.79 -6.69
CA HIS A 195 -16.77 0.08 -6.30
C HIS A 195 -18.11 -0.62 -6.54
N THR A 196 -19.16 -0.16 -5.85
CA THR A 196 -20.53 -0.63 -6.07
C THR A 196 -20.97 -0.36 -7.50
N ARG A 197 -21.55 -1.37 -8.17
CA ARG A 197 -21.89 -1.33 -9.60
C ARG A 197 -23.35 -1.03 -9.87
N ASN A 198 -24.20 -1.16 -8.86
CA ASN A 198 -25.63 -0.91 -8.94
C ASN A 198 -26.18 -0.69 -7.51
N GLN A 199 -27.47 -0.39 -7.43
CA GLN A 199 -28.17 -0.17 -6.17
C GLN A 199 -28.10 -1.39 -5.24
N GLN A 200 -28.23 -2.61 -5.77
CA GLN A 200 -28.21 -3.83 -4.97
C GLN A 200 -26.84 -4.06 -4.29
N ASP A 201 -25.75 -3.84 -5.01
CA ASP A 201 -24.40 -3.87 -4.47
C ASP A 201 -24.25 -2.82 -3.35
N TYR A 202 -24.75 -1.60 -3.57
CA TYR A 202 -24.74 -0.52 -2.59
C TYR A 202 -25.49 -0.89 -1.31
N ASP A 203 -26.73 -1.40 -1.44
CA ASP A 203 -27.56 -1.78 -0.30
C ASP A 203 -26.92 -2.92 0.49
N THR A 204 -26.34 -3.91 -0.20
CA THR A 204 -25.64 -5.04 0.41
C THR A 204 -24.43 -4.58 1.22
N ILE A 205 -23.59 -3.72 0.65
CA ILE A 205 -22.40 -3.18 1.32
C ILE A 205 -22.80 -2.27 2.50
N THR A 206 -23.84 -1.46 2.32
CA THR A 206 -24.33 -0.54 3.36
C THR A 206 -24.92 -1.29 4.54
N ALA A 207 -25.74 -2.32 4.28
CA ALA A 207 -26.29 -3.18 5.34
C ALA A 207 -25.17 -3.91 6.09
N TYR A 208 -24.17 -4.44 5.37
CA TYR A 208 -23.00 -5.08 5.96
C TYR A 208 -22.22 -4.12 6.87
N PHE A 209 -21.89 -2.93 6.37
CA PHE A 209 -21.14 -1.93 7.12
C PHE A 209 -21.89 -1.48 8.39
N ARG A 210 -23.18 -1.17 8.28
CA ARG A 210 -23.99 -0.71 9.42
C ARG A 210 -24.17 -1.78 10.49
N ARG A 211 -24.33 -3.04 10.09
CA ARG A 211 -24.50 -4.16 11.03
C ARG A 211 -23.23 -4.42 11.83
N ASP A 212 -22.07 -4.35 11.17
CA ASP A 212 -20.79 -4.72 11.77
C ASP A 212 -20.04 -3.52 12.40
N LEU A 213 -20.55 -2.28 12.28
CA LEU A 213 -19.93 -1.08 12.84
C LEU A 213 -20.26 -0.93 14.33
N PRO A 214 -19.27 -1.04 15.23
CA PRO A 214 -19.46 -0.81 16.66
C PRO A 214 -19.81 0.65 16.95
N ALA A 215 -20.61 0.86 17.99
CA ALA A 215 -20.84 2.21 18.51
C ALA A 215 -19.54 2.73 19.16
N LEU A 216 -19.16 3.96 18.83
CA LEU A 216 -17.95 4.58 19.34
C LEU A 216 -18.24 6.01 19.80
N ASP A 217 -17.92 6.32 21.05
CA ASP A 217 -17.82 7.70 21.54
C ASP A 217 -16.36 8.16 21.33
N PRO A 218 -16.08 9.10 20.40
CA PRO A 218 -14.72 9.55 20.13
C PRO A 218 -14.01 10.16 21.35
N ARG A 219 -14.75 10.63 22.38
CA ARG A 219 -14.17 11.21 23.59
C ARG A 219 -13.61 10.17 24.56
N GLN A 220 -14.11 8.95 24.48
CA GLN A 220 -13.69 7.82 25.32
C GLN A 220 -12.88 6.80 24.53
N ALA A 221 -12.79 6.97 23.21
CA ALA A 221 -12.08 6.07 22.33
C ALA A 221 -10.58 6.33 22.36
N SER A 222 -9.82 5.25 22.36
CA SER A 222 -8.38 5.25 22.17
C SER A 222 -7.96 5.75 20.80
N PHE A 223 -6.65 5.98 20.65
CA PHE A 223 -6.07 6.30 19.35
C PHE A 223 -6.42 5.25 18.30
N PHE A 224 -6.18 3.97 18.57
CA PHE A 224 -6.41 2.90 17.59
C PHE A 224 -7.90 2.63 17.34
N GLU A 225 -8.77 2.76 18.35
CA GLU A 225 -10.22 2.68 18.15
C GLU A 225 -10.69 3.78 17.19
N GLN A 226 -10.29 5.04 17.41
CA GLN A 226 -10.62 6.14 16.50
C GLN A 226 -10.05 5.92 15.09
N LEU A 227 -8.79 5.49 15.01
CA LEU A 227 -8.11 5.24 13.75
C LEU A 227 -8.83 4.18 12.92
N TYR A 228 -9.12 3.02 13.49
CA TYR A 228 -9.79 1.94 12.78
C TYR A 228 -11.24 2.28 12.42
N PHE A 229 -11.92 3.07 13.26
CA PHE A 229 -13.21 3.64 12.92
C PHE A 229 -13.13 4.53 11.67
N TYR A 230 -12.14 5.43 11.60
CA TYR A 230 -11.95 6.29 10.43
C TYR A 230 -11.57 5.49 9.18
N GLN A 231 -10.69 4.50 9.30
CA GLN A 231 -10.31 3.61 8.20
C GLN A 231 -11.50 2.82 7.64
N ALA A 232 -12.35 2.26 8.51
CA ALA A 232 -13.55 1.55 8.10
C ALA A 232 -14.48 2.46 7.27
N HIS A 233 -14.64 3.71 7.67
CA HIS A 233 -15.43 4.70 6.93
C HIS A 233 -14.77 5.09 5.60
N VAL A 234 -13.45 5.30 5.57
CA VAL A 234 -12.71 5.57 4.32
C VAL A 234 -12.98 4.47 3.28
N TRP A 235 -12.87 3.20 3.67
CA TRP A 235 -13.12 2.10 2.75
C TRP A 235 -14.59 2.01 2.33
N TYR A 236 -15.52 2.15 3.27
CA TYR A 236 -16.95 2.18 2.95
C TYR A 236 -17.31 3.28 1.94
N TYR A 237 -16.84 4.51 2.16
CA TYR A 237 -17.13 5.63 1.27
C TYR A 237 -16.35 5.58 -0.04
N THR A 238 -15.20 4.92 -0.07
CA THR A 238 -14.50 4.61 -1.32
C THR A 238 -15.30 3.63 -2.17
N ILE A 239 -15.76 2.52 -1.59
CA ILE A 239 -16.54 1.49 -2.29
C ILE A 239 -17.85 2.08 -2.83
N THR A 240 -18.53 2.93 -2.04
CA THR A 240 -19.79 3.58 -2.42
C THR A 240 -19.61 4.87 -3.22
N GLN A 241 -18.37 5.22 -3.59
CA GLN A 241 -18.02 6.41 -4.37
C GLN A 241 -18.47 7.76 -3.76
N ASN A 242 -18.73 7.81 -2.46
CA ASN A 242 -19.01 9.06 -1.76
C ASN A 242 -17.68 9.73 -1.37
N PHE A 243 -16.97 10.27 -2.37
CA PHE A 243 -15.63 10.83 -2.16
C PHE A 243 -15.60 12.02 -1.20
N ARG A 244 -16.70 12.77 -1.05
CA ARG A 244 -16.80 13.86 -0.07
C ARG A 244 -16.72 13.33 1.37
N GLN A 245 -17.46 12.27 1.68
CA GLN A 245 -17.37 11.63 2.99
C GLN A 245 -16.05 10.88 3.16
N CYS A 246 -15.55 10.25 2.09
CA CYS A 246 -14.24 9.61 2.13
C CYS A 246 -13.14 10.61 2.51
N TYR A 247 -13.12 11.80 1.89
CA TYR A 247 -12.21 12.88 2.25
C TYR A 247 -12.37 13.31 3.72
N ARG A 248 -13.61 13.48 4.22
CA ARG A 248 -13.84 13.84 5.62
C ARG A 248 -13.18 12.85 6.58
N TYR A 249 -13.33 11.55 6.35
CA TYR A 249 -12.78 10.53 7.23
C TYR A 249 -11.28 10.30 7.02
N ALA A 250 -10.77 10.47 5.79
CA ALA A 250 -9.34 10.45 5.52
C ALA A 250 -8.63 11.64 6.20
N GLN A 251 -9.25 12.83 6.20
CA GLN A 251 -8.73 14.00 6.90
C GLN A 251 -8.74 13.75 8.41
N LYS A 252 -9.84 13.25 8.99
CA LYS A 252 -9.87 12.88 10.42
C LYS A 252 -8.80 11.86 10.82
N TRP A 253 -8.46 10.94 9.93
CA TRP A 253 -7.32 10.03 10.13
C TRP A 253 -6.01 10.82 10.19
N VAL A 254 -5.72 11.68 9.22
CA VAL A 254 -4.50 12.50 9.23
C VAL A 254 -4.46 13.41 10.47
N ASP A 255 -5.57 14.09 10.77
CA ASP A 255 -5.69 14.97 11.94
C ASP A 255 -5.41 14.21 13.24
N LEU A 256 -5.88 12.97 13.39
CA LEU A 256 -5.64 12.15 14.58
C LEU A 256 -4.14 11.97 14.86
N PHE A 257 -3.32 11.86 13.82
CA PHE A 257 -1.87 11.81 13.92
C PHE A 257 -1.26 13.18 14.19
N GLU A 258 -1.71 14.23 13.50
CA GLU A 258 -1.19 15.59 13.70
C GLU A 258 -1.44 16.12 15.12
N HIS A 259 -2.52 15.69 15.78
CA HIS A 259 -2.79 15.99 17.19
C HIS A 259 -2.00 15.10 18.17
N ASN A 260 -1.33 14.06 17.69
CA ASN A 260 -0.54 13.13 18.50
C ASN A 260 0.82 12.84 17.83
N GLN A 261 1.77 13.76 18.03
CA GLN A 261 3.10 13.70 17.42
C GLN A 261 3.87 12.40 17.72
N LEU A 262 3.68 11.82 18.92
CA LEU A 262 4.27 10.54 19.28
C LEU A 262 3.81 9.41 18.34
N MET A 263 2.53 9.41 17.95
CA MET A 263 2.00 8.41 17.02
C MET A 263 2.50 8.60 15.59
N CYS A 264 2.86 9.82 15.18
CA CYS A 264 3.55 10.04 13.91
C CYS A 264 4.89 9.29 13.85
N GLU A 265 5.63 9.28 14.95
CA GLU A 265 6.94 8.62 15.06
C GLU A 265 6.81 7.10 15.24
N GLN A 266 5.85 6.66 16.05
CA GLN A 266 5.65 5.24 16.36
C GLN A 266 4.91 4.48 15.25
N GLN A 267 4.00 5.15 14.53
CA GLN A 267 3.15 4.55 13.50
C GLN A 267 3.22 5.27 12.14
N PRO A 268 4.44 5.54 11.60
CA PRO A 268 4.63 6.37 10.41
C PRO A 268 3.97 5.78 9.17
N MET A 269 3.92 4.44 9.06
CA MET A 269 3.25 3.78 7.93
C MET A 269 1.74 4.06 7.88
N LEU A 270 1.10 4.14 9.04
CA LEU A 270 -0.33 4.45 9.13
C LEU A 270 -0.57 5.93 8.83
N TYR A 271 0.31 6.82 9.28
CA TYR A 271 0.25 8.24 8.92
C TYR A 271 0.39 8.48 7.41
N ILE A 272 1.42 7.87 6.79
CA ILE A 272 1.67 7.95 5.34
C ILE A 272 0.48 7.42 4.52
N LYS A 273 -0.17 6.34 4.99
CA LYS A 273 -1.41 5.83 4.37
C LYS A 273 -2.57 6.81 4.53
N GLY A 274 -2.71 7.49 5.66
CA GLY A 274 -3.70 8.54 5.87
C GLY A 274 -3.55 9.66 4.83
N MET A 275 -2.34 10.22 4.71
CA MET A 275 -2.02 11.26 3.71
C MET A 275 -2.32 10.78 2.29
N HIS A 276 -1.97 9.54 1.94
CA HIS A 276 -2.30 8.97 0.64
C HIS A 276 -3.81 8.88 0.39
N ASN A 277 -4.61 8.52 1.38
CA ASN A 277 -6.07 8.48 1.22
C ASN A 277 -6.68 9.89 1.05
N VAL A 278 -6.12 10.91 1.72
CA VAL A 278 -6.50 12.31 1.46
C VAL A 278 -6.15 12.70 0.02
N LEU A 279 -4.97 12.33 -0.48
CA LEU A 279 -4.56 12.59 -1.86
C LEU A 279 -5.43 11.86 -2.90
N VAL A 280 -5.76 10.59 -2.67
CA VAL A 280 -6.65 9.82 -3.55
C VAL A 280 -8.04 10.43 -3.60
N THR A 281 -8.60 10.84 -2.46
CA THR A 281 -9.95 11.42 -2.42
C THR A 281 -10.00 12.81 -3.05
N THR A 282 -9.02 13.66 -2.76
CA THR A 282 -8.90 14.99 -3.40
C THR A 282 -8.67 14.89 -4.91
N TYR A 283 -7.88 13.93 -5.38
CA TYR A 283 -7.74 13.62 -6.81
C TYR A 283 -9.10 13.25 -7.45
N ASN A 284 -9.84 12.31 -6.85
CA ASN A 284 -11.15 11.88 -7.37
C ASN A 284 -12.21 12.99 -7.38
N MET A 285 -12.09 13.98 -6.49
CA MET A 285 -12.97 15.16 -6.46
C MET A 285 -12.47 16.32 -7.32
N LEU A 286 -11.29 16.19 -7.94
CA LEU A 286 -10.58 17.27 -8.61
C LEU A 286 -10.32 18.49 -7.71
N TYR A 287 -10.16 18.28 -6.40
CA TYR A 287 -9.91 19.34 -5.42
C TYR A 287 -8.41 19.69 -5.37
N TYR A 288 -7.94 20.41 -6.39
CA TYR A 288 -6.52 20.61 -6.65
C TYR A 288 -5.75 21.36 -5.57
N SER A 289 -6.31 22.45 -5.03
CA SER A 289 -5.58 23.27 -4.03
C SER A 289 -5.22 22.43 -2.80
N ARG A 290 -6.18 21.67 -2.27
CA ARG A 290 -5.93 20.75 -1.16
C ARG A 290 -5.03 19.57 -1.57
N PHE A 291 -5.20 19.02 -2.76
CA PHE A 291 -4.32 17.96 -3.26
C PHE A 291 -2.85 18.40 -3.29
N SER A 292 -2.59 19.60 -3.81
CA SER A 292 -1.24 20.15 -3.93
C SER A 292 -0.61 20.43 -2.56
N GLU A 293 -1.39 20.93 -1.61
CA GLU A 293 -0.95 21.16 -0.23
C GLU A 293 -0.50 19.86 0.44
N VAL A 294 -1.36 18.84 0.41
CA VAL A 294 -1.09 17.55 1.06
C VAL A 294 0.05 16.80 0.37
N LEU A 295 0.21 16.95 -0.95
CA LEU A 295 1.33 16.34 -1.66
C LEU A 295 2.64 16.99 -1.23
N GLY A 296 2.67 18.32 -1.12
CA GLY A 296 3.82 19.06 -0.60
C GLY A 296 4.15 18.66 0.85
N GLN A 297 3.15 18.44 1.70
CA GLN A 297 3.35 17.94 3.07
C GLN A 297 3.95 16.52 3.09
N LEU A 298 3.47 15.61 2.24
CA LEU A 298 4.03 14.25 2.12
C LEU A 298 5.48 14.27 1.61
N GLU A 299 5.78 15.12 0.64
CA GLU A 299 7.14 15.28 0.10
C GLU A 299 8.09 15.90 1.13
N ALA A 300 7.65 16.93 1.85
CA ALA A 300 8.41 17.53 2.94
C ALA A 300 8.63 16.53 4.08
N TYR A 301 7.61 15.73 4.42
CA TYR A 301 7.74 14.65 5.38
C TYR A 301 8.80 13.63 4.93
N ALA A 302 8.83 13.28 3.65
CA ALA A 302 9.80 12.34 3.11
C ALA A 302 11.20 12.92 2.92
N ALA A 303 11.37 14.25 2.95
CA ALA A 303 12.68 14.88 2.79
C ALA A 303 13.59 14.69 4.02
N ASP A 304 13.00 14.42 5.18
CA ASP A 304 13.70 14.12 6.42
C ASP A 304 14.24 12.67 6.42
N PRO A 305 15.57 12.46 6.44
CA PRO A 305 16.17 11.13 6.45
C PRO A 305 15.79 10.30 7.67
N ASP A 306 15.53 10.92 8.83
CA ASP A 306 15.22 10.21 10.08
C ASP A 306 13.84 9.54 10.00
N ARG A 307 12.96 10.04 9.11
CA ARG A 307 11.63 9.45 8.84
C ARG A 307 11.68 8.28 7.87
N ARG A 308 12.86 7.91 7.36
CA ARG A 308 13.10 6.76 6.46
C ARG A 308 13.75 5.60 7.22
N SER A 309 13.19 5.29 8.40
CA SER A 309 13.84 4.41 9.38
C SER A 309 13.92 2.93 8.99
N ASN A 310 13.13 2.46 8.01
CA ASN A 310 13.19 1.08 7.55
C ASN A 310 12.76 0.91 6.08
N PRO A 311 13.09 -0.24 5.44
CA PRO A 311 12.78 -0.50 4.04
C PRO A 311 11.28 -0.44 3.67
N ASN A 312 10.37 -0.73 4.61
CA ASN A 312 8.93 -0.68 4.34
C ASN A 312 8.44 0.77 4.22
N ILE A 313 8.93 1.67 5.09
CA ILE A 313 8.59 3.09 5.01
C ILE A 313 9.14 3.69 3.72
N GLU A 314 10.39 3.39 3.38
CA GLU A 314 11.02 3.86 2.15
C GLU A 314 10.22 3.45 0.89
N ALA A 315 9.84 2.18 0.79
CA ALA A 315 9.03 1.68 -0.33
C ALA A 315 7.62 2.29 -0.36
N LEU A 316 7.02 2.56 0.81
CA LEU A 316 5.70 3.18 0.93
C LEU A 316 5.71 4.65 0.50
N LEU A 317 6.72 5.41 0.94
CA LEU A 317 6.94 6.79 0.51
C LEU A 317 7.15 6.87 -1.00
N PHE A 318 8.00 6.01 -1.56
CA PHE A 318 8.17 5.88 -3.01
C PHE A 318 6.82 5.67 -3.71
N LEU A 319 6.06 4.65 -3.29
CA LEU A 319 4.79 4.30 -3.92
C LEU A 319 3.82 5.49 -3.94
N TYR A 320 3.62 6.13 -2.80
CA TYR A 320 2.59 7.16 -2.67
C TYR A 320 3.01 8.53 -3.19
N ILE A 321 4.29 8.89 -3.11
CA ILE A 321 4.80 10.12 -3.71
C ILE A 321 4.70 10.02 -5.23
N TYR A 322 5.25 8.97 -5.85
CA TYR A 322 5.21 8.86 -7.31
C TYR A 322 3.80 8.65 -7.85
N THR A 323 2.95 7.88 -7.15
CA THR A 323 1.53 7.76 -7.54
C THR A 323 0.85 9.13 -7.58
N ASN A 324 1.09 9.96 -6.57
CA ASN A 324 0.43 11.26 -6.46
C ASN A 324 1.09 12.36 -7.30
N ARG A 325 2.40 12.32 -7.55
CA ARG A 325 3.05 13.17 -8.57
C ARG A 325 2.41 12.95 -9.94
N LEU A 326 2.26 11.68 -10.35
CA LEU A 326 1.60 11.33 -11.60
C LEU A 326 0.15 11.83 -11.64
N ASN A 327 -0.60 11.64 -10.55
CA ASN A 327 -1.96 12.17 -10.42
C ASN A 327 -2.00 13.70 -10.56
N GLY A 328 -1.03 14.42 -9.98
CA GLY A 328 -0.92 15.87 -10.11
C GLY A 328 -0.71 16.31 -11.56
N TYR A 329 0.15 15.63 -12.31
CA TYR A 329 0.32 15.89 -13.75
C TYR A 329 -0.96 15.60 -14.55
N PHE A 330 -1.70 14.54 -14.20
CA PHE A 330 -2.97 14.24 -14.85
C PHE A 330 -4.03 15.31 -14.59
N MET A 331 -4.18 15.77 -13.34
CA MET A 331 -5.14 16.84 -12.99
C MET A 331 -4.89 18.12 -13.78
N ARG A 332 -3.62 18.49 -13.98
CA ARG A 332 -3.22 19.72 -14.68
C ARG A 332 -3.16 19.58 -16.20
N GLY A 333 -3.31 18.38 -16.75
CA GLY A 333 -3.05 18.13 -18.18
C GLY A 333 -1.58 18.39 -18.55
N GLU A 334 -0.65 18.07 -17.67
CA GLU A 334 0.80 18.31 -17.85
C GLU A 334 1.55 17.03 -18.21
N PHE A 335 1.03 16.26 -19.16
CA PHE A 335 1.57 14.94 -19.51
C PHE A 335 3.02 14.99 -19.98
N THR A 336 3.39 15.94 -20.84
CA THR A 336 4.78 16.10 -21.30
C THR A 336 5.74 16.42 -20.16
N ALA A 337 5.34 17.29 -19.21
CA ALA A 337 6.17 17.61 -18.05
C ALA A 337 6.30 16.39 -17.12
N GLY A 338 5.23 15.61 -16.97
CA GLY A 338 5.24 14.36 -16.20
C GLY A 338 6.19 13.29 -16.73
N LEU A 339 6.66 13.37 -17.99
CA LEU A 339 7.68 12.45 -18.50
C LEU A 339 9.03 12.61 -17.79
N GLN A 340 9.32 13.76 -17.19
CA GLN A 340 10.58 14.01 -16.48
C GLN A 340 10.76 13.10 -15.26
N VAL A 341 9.67 12.64 -14.63
CA VAL A 341 9.76 11.75 -13.45
C VAL A 341 9.90 10.26 -13.81
N VAL A 342 9.75 9.90 -15.09
CA VAL A 342 9.72 8.49 -15.54
C VAL A 342 11.07 7.77 -15.35
N PRO A 343 12.24 8.36 -15.67
CA PRO A 343 13.53 7.69 -15.44
C PRO A 343 13.74 7.31 -13.98
N ASP A 344 13.61 8.26 -13.06
CA ASP A 344 13.77 8.02 -11.62
C ASP A 344 12.71 7.04 -11.07
N LEU A 345 11.49 7.09 -11.61
CA LEU A 345 10.44 6.14 -11.27
C LEU A 345 10.84 4.70 -11.65
N LEU A 346 11.39 4.48 -12.84
CA LEU A 346 11.81 3.17 -13.32
C LEU A 346 12.98 2.62 -12.50
N GLU A 347 13.95 3.47 -12.16
CA GLU A 347 15.06 3.08 -11.27
C GLU A 347 14.54 2.63 -9.90
N ASN A 348 13.63 3.40 -9.30
CA ASN A 348 13.05 3.04 -8.01
C ASN A 348 12.14 1.80 -8.10
N LEU A 349 11.45 1.57 -9.22
CA LEU A 349 10.68 0.33 -9.43
C LEU A 349 11.56 -0.91 -9.42
N GLU A 350 12.79 -0.84 -9.96
CA GLU A 350 13.74 -1.95 -9.86
C GLU A 350 14.34 -2.03 -8.46
N ARG A 351 14.70 -0.90 -7.84
CA ARG A 351 15.21 -0.83 -6.46
C ARG A 351 14.27 -1.49 -5.45
N PHE A 352 12.97 -1.23 -5.55
CA PHE A 352 11.95 -1.74 -4.63
C PHE A 352 11.23 -2.99 -5.16
N ARG A 353 11.77 -3.65 -6.20
CA ARG A 353 11.14 -4.79 -6.86
C ARG A 353 10.74 -5.90 -5.90
N MET A 354 11.59 -6.20 -4.90
CA MET A 354 11.36 -7.28 -3.94
C MET A 354 10.27 -6.93 -2.91
N GLN A 355 10.07 -5.64 -2.64
CA GLN A 355 9.10 -5.13 -1.66
C GLN A 355 7.73 -4.83 -2.28
N LEU A 356 7.65 -4.70 -3.61
CA LEU A 356 6.44 -4.33 -4.32
C LEU A 356 5.73 -5.55 -4.91
N ASP A 357 4.44 -5.66 -4.63
CA ASP A 357 3.58 -6.62 -5.32
C ASP A 357 3.49 -6.30 -6.83
N SER A 358 3.17 -7.33 -7.62
CA SER A 358 3.04 -7.20 -9.08
C SER A 358 1.96 -6.19 -9.48
N HIS A 359 0.85 -6.12 -8.74
CA HIS A 359 -0.24 -5.20 -9.04
C HIS A 359 0.20 -3.73 -9.00
N ARG A 360 0.97 -3.32 -7.98
CA ARG A 360 1.53 -1.94 -7.89
C ARG A 360 2.41 -1.59 -9.08
N ARG A 361 3.26 -2.52 -9.54
CA ARG A 361 4.12 -2.30 -10.72
C ARG A 361 3.27 -2.09 -11.99
N LEU A 362 2.21 -2.86 -12.15
CA LEU A 362 1.30 -2.73 -13.29
C LEU A 362 0.53 -1.41 -13.28
N VAL A 363 0.11 -0.93 -12.10
CA VAL A 363 -0.48 0.41 -11.95
C VAL A 363 0.49 1.49 -12.44
N PHE A 364 1.77 1.40 -12.08
CA PHE A 364 2.78 2.35 -12.56
C PHE A 364 2.99 2.26 -14.07
N TYR A 365 3.11 1.06 -14.65
CA TYR A 365 3.22 0.92 -16.11
C TYR A 365 2.00 1.51 -16.83
N TYR A 366 0.79 1.30 -16.32
CA TYR A 366 -0.41 1.92 -16.87
C TYR A 366 -0.36 3.46 -16.79
N LYS A 367 0.09 4.04 -15.67
CA LYS A 367 0.24 5.49 -15.53
C LYS A 367 1.34 6.06 -16.43
N ILE A 368 2.47 5.36 -16.59
CA ILE A 368 3.53 5.74 -17.52
C ILE A 368 3.01 5.72 -18.96
N ALA A 369 2.27 4.68 -19.35
CA ALA A 369 1.60 4.63 -20.64
C ALA A 369 0.64 5.82 -20.85
N SER A 370 -0.13 6.17 -19.82
CA SER A 370 -1.05 7.31 -19.84
C SER A 370 -0.32 8.64 -20.02
N LEU A 371 0.85 8.82 -19.40
CA LEU A 371 1.72 9.97 -19.66
C LEU A 371 2.18 10.05 -21.11
N TYR A 372 2.73 8.94 -21.65
CA TYR A 372 3.18 8.91 -23.04
C TYR A 372 2.03 9.17 -24.01
N PHE A 373 0.86 8.56 -23.78
CA PHE A 373 -0.33 8.78 -24.58
C PHE A 373 -0.77 10.25 -24.54
N GLY A 374 -0.92 10.83 -23.35
CA GLY A 374 -1.34 12.23 -23.18
C GLY A 374 -0.34 13.25 -23.75
N SER A 375 0.95 12.87 -23.82
CA SER A 375 2.02 13.69 -24.42
C SER A 375 2.10 13.59 -25.95
N GLY A 376 1.25 12.79 -26.59
CA GLY A 376 1.28 12.56 -28.04
C GLY A 376 2.34 11.56 -28.51
N GLN A 377 2.77 10.63 -27.65
CA GLN A 377 3.73 9.56 -27.96
C GLN A 377 3.07 8.17 -27.92
N PRO A 378 2.16 7.84 -28.86
CA PRO A 378 1.36 6.63 -28.82
C PRO A 378 2.19 5.34 -28.90
N LEU A 379 3.30 5.34 -29.64
CA LEU A 379 4.17 4.16 -29.76
C LEU A 379 4.79 3.74 -28.43
N LYS A 380 5.27 4.71 -27.63
CA LYS A 380 5.77 4.43 -26.28
C LYS A 380 4.65 4.04 -25.34
N ALA A 381 3.46 4.63 -25.47
CA ALA A 381 2.31 4.21 -24.69
C ALA A 381 2.02 2.71 -24.90
N ILE A 382 2.00 2.24 -26.15
CA ILE A 382 1.83 0.82 -26.48
C ILE A 382 2.88 -0.05 -25.80
N GLU A 383 4.16 0.34 -25.84
CA GLU A 383 5.23 -0.43 -25.18
C GLU A 383 4.97 -0.68 -23.69
N TYR A 384 4.51 0.34 -22.96
CA TYR A 384 4.19 0.21 -21.53
C TYR A 384 2.85 -0.52 -21.29
N LEU A 385 1.88 -0.37 -22.19
CA LEU A 385 0.61 -1.11 -22.11
C LEU A 385 0.83 -2.61 -22.33
N ASP A 386 1.73 -2.99 -23.22
CA ASP A 386 2.10 -4.39 -23.45
C ASP A 386 2.70 -5.04 -22.19
N LYS A 387 3.47 -4.29 -21.40
CA LYS A 387 3.97 -4.77 -20.08
C LYS A 387 2.82 -5.10 -19.12
N VAL A 388 1.68 -4.42 -19.26
CA VAL A 388 0.45 -4.73 -18.50
C VAL A 388 -0.29 -5.90 -19.12
N ILE A 389 -0.62 -5.81 -20.41
CA ILE A 389 -1.48 -6.74 -21.15
C ILE A 389 -0.92 -8.17 -21.17
N TYR A 390 0.40 -8.33 -21.29
CA TYR A 390 1.07 -9.63 -21.38
C TYR A 390 1.65 -10.12 -20.06
N PHE A 391 1.31 -9.48 -18.94
CA PHE A 391 1.71 -9.94 -17.63
C PHE A 391 1.06 -11.29 -17.29
N LYS A 392 1.86 -12.29 -16.91
CA LYS A 392 1.44 -13.71 -16.87
C LYS A 392 0.86 -14.19 -15.52
N GLU A 393 0.75 -13.33 -14.50
CA GLU A 393 0.23 -13.76 -13.19
C GLU A 393 -1.31 -13.66 -13.10
N ALA A 394 -1.94 -14.71 -12.56
CA ALA A 394 -3.38 -14.96 -12.65
C ALA A 394 -4.27 -14.15 -11.69
N ASN A 395 -3.71 -13.39 -10.75
CA ASN A 395 -4.47 -12.70 -9.69
C ASN A 395 -4.60 -11.19 -9.90
N LEU A 396 -4.59 -10.74 -11.15
CA LEU A 396 -4.66 -9.32 -11.46
C LEU A 396 -6.10 -8.79 -11.41
N ARG A 397 -6.27 -7.59 -10.86
CA ARG A 397 -7.53 -6.84 -10.94
C ARG A 397 -7.93 -6.65 -12.42
N GLU A 398 -9.06 -7.22 -12.80
CA GLU A 398 -9.56 -7.25 -14.19
C GLU A 398 -9.69 -5.85 -14.80
N ASP A 399 -10.01 -4.83 -13.99
CA ASP A 399 -10.13 -3.43 -14.43
C ASP A 399 -8.88 -2.91 -15.14
N ILE A 400 -7.69 -3.10 -14.55
CA ILE A 400 -6.46 -2.53 -15.11
C ILE A 400 -6.15 -3.18 -16.45
N GLN A 401 -6.40 -4.49 -16.59
CA GLN A 401 -6.26 -5.20 -17.86
C GLN A 401 -7.24 -4.66 -18.90
N CYS A 402 -8.50 -4.48 -18.51
CA CYS A 402 -9.53 -3.91 -19.37
C CYS A 402 -9.13 -2.53 -19.90
N PHE A 403 -8.80 -1.59 -19.02
CA PHE A 403 -8.46 -0.22 -19.42
C PHE A 403 -7.09 -0.13 -20.11
N ALA A 404 -6.13 -0.98 -19.81
CA ALA A 404 -4.88 -1.06 -20.57
C ALA A 404 -5.12 -1.50 -22.02
N ARG A 405 -6.00 -2.50 -22.23
CA ARG A 405 -6.39 -2.96 -23.56
C ARG A 405 -7.16 -1.89 -24.34
N ILE A 406 -8.12 -1.21 -23.71
CA ILE A 406 -8.84 -0.10 -24.34
C ILE A 406 -7.89 1.02 -24.74
N LEU A 407 -7.03 1.47 -23.83
CA LEU A 407 -6.04 2.52 -24.12
C LEU A 407 -5.05 2.08 -25.20
N SER A 408 -4.70 0.79 -25.26
CA SER A 408 -3.83 0.25 -26.31
C SER A 408 -4.50 0.33 -27.69
N LEU A 409 -5.79 0.00 -27.79
CA LEU A 409 -6.55 0.19 -29.04
C LEU A 409 -6.52 1.64 -29.52
N ILE A 410 -6.79 2.57 -28.59
CA ILE A 410 -6.77 4.00 -28.91
C ILE A 410 -5.35 4.43 -29.33
N ALA A 411 -4.31 4.00 -28.62
CA ALA A 411 -2.92 4.31 -28.97
C ALA A 411 -2.50 3.72 -30.33
N HIS A 412 -2.97 2.52 -30.70
CA HIS A 412 -2.75 1.94 -32.02
C HIS A 412 -3.42 2.75 -33.13
N TYR A 413 -4.65 3.22 -32.87
CA TYR A 413 -5.36 4.13 -33.76
C TYR A 413 -4.60 5.45 -33.95
N GLU A 414 -4.12 6.07 -32.86
CA GLU A 414 -3.28 7.29 -32.90
C GLU A 414 -1.99 7.10 -33.70
N ALA A 415 -1.41 5.91 -33.66
CA ALA A 415 -0.17 5.60 -34.35
C ALA A 415 -0.34 5.34 -35.86
N GLY A 416 -1.56 5.35 -36.40
CA GLY A 416 -1.84 5.03 -37.80
C GLY A 416 -1.51 3.58 -38.18
N ARG A 417 -1.54 2.64 -37.22
CA ARG A 417 -1.21 1.22 -37.43
C ARG A 417 -2.48 0.42 -37.75
N ASP A 418 -3.10 0.71 -38.89
CA ASP A 418 -4.43 0.21 -39.27
C ASP A 418 -4.48 -1.33 -39.40
N GLU A 419 -3.44 -1.96 -39.93
CA GLU A 419 -3.38 -3.42 -40.11
C GLU A 419 -3.45 -4.20 -38.78
N ALA A 420 -2.89 -3.64 -37.70
CA ALA A 420 -2.90 -4.26 -36.38
C ALA A 420 -4.22 -3.99 -35.63
N LEU A 421 -4.95 -2.93 -35.99
CA LEU A 421 -6.10 -2.45 -35.23
C LEU A 421 -7.25 -3.48 -35.26
N GLU A 422 -7.57 -4.07 -36.42
CA GLU A 422 -8.66 -5.03 -36.53
C GLU A 422 -8.41 -6.29 -35.71
N TYR A 423 -7.18 -6.82 -35.74
CA TYR A 423 -6.78 -7.96 -34.91
C TYR A 423 -6.87 -7.61 -33.42
N GLN A 424 -6.36 -6.44 -33.01
CA GLN A 424 -6.39 -6.01 -31.62
C GLN A 424 -7.83 -5.82 -31.13
N VAL A 425 -8.72 -5.21 -31.92
CA VAL A 425 -10.14 -5.07 -31.57
C VAL A 425 -10.77 -6.44 -31.31
N ARG A 426 -10.50 -7.45 -32.16
CA ARG A 426 -10.99 -8.82 -31.94
C ARG A 426 -10.41 -9.48 -30.69
N SER A 427 -9.15 -9.19 -30.36
CA SER A 427 -8.47 -9.71 -29.17
C SER A 427 -9.07 -9.12 -27.88
N VAL A 428 -9.23 -7.80 -27.84
CA VAL A 428 -9.85 -7.10 -26.70
C VAL A 428 -11.32 -7.50 -26.53
N TYR A 429 -12.07 -7.65 -27.62
CA TYR A 429 -13.45 -8.14 -27.55
C TYR A 429 -13.55 -9.53 -26.92
N ARG A 430 -12.67 -10.46 -27.33
CA ARG A 430 -12.62 -11.81 -26.74
C ARG A 430 -12.25 -11.80 -25.27
N PHE A 431 -11.42 -10.85 -24.84
CA PHE A 431 -11.08 -10.68 -23.42
C PHE A 431 -12.27 -10.16 -22.62
N LEU A 432 -12.96 -9.13 -23.12
CA LEU A 432 -14.07 -8.49 -22.40
C LEU A 432 -15.37 -9.28 -22.43
N GLY A 433 -15.59 -10.06 -23.49
CA GLY A 433 -16.67 -11.05 -23.53
C GLY A 433 -16.54 -12.14 -22.46
N LYS A 434 -15.34 -12.33 -21.88
CA LYS A 434 -15.10 -13.23 -20.76
C LYS A 434 -15.20 -12.55 -19.39
N MET A 435 -15.23 -11.22 -19.35
CA MET A 435 -15.42 -10.48 -18.11
C MET A 435 -16.93 -10.43 -17.81
N ASN A 436 -17.29 -10.77 -16.58
CA ASN A 436 -18.68 -10.93 -16.15
C ASN A 436 -19.42 -9.59 -15.91
N ASP A 437 -18.91 -8.49 -16.46
CA ASP A 437 -19.24 -7.11 -16.07
C ASP A 437 -19.04 -6.14 -17.25
N GLN A 438 -19.82 -6.29 -18.32
CA GLN A 438 -19.79 -5.35 -19.45
C GLN A 438 -20.47 -4.04 -19.05
N GLN A 439 -19.67 -3.01 -18.84
CA GLN A 439 -20.18 -1.69 -18.48
C GLN A 439 -20.60 -0.91 -19.74
N PRO A 440 -21.65 -0.07 -19.71
CA PRO A 440 -22.14 0.68 -20.87
C PRO A 440 -21.06 1.52 -21.56
N MET A 441 -20.12 2.10 -20.81
CA MET A 441 -18.97 2.82 -21.42
C MET A 441 -18.12 1.88 -22.28
N GLN A 442 -17.84 0.68 -21.79
CA GLN A 442 -17.05 -0.31 -22.51
C GLN A 442 -17.78 -0.68 -23.81
N GLU A 443 -19.06 -1.05 -23.72
CA GLU A 443 -19.88 -1.41 -24.89
C GLU A 443 -19.93 -0.31 -25.95
N ALA A 444 -20.11 0.96 -25.54
CA ALA A 444 -20.12 2.11 -26.43
C ALA A 444 -18.77 2.27 -27.16
N ILE A 445 -17.65 2.14 -26.43
CA ILE A 445 -16.30 2.17 -27.01
C ILE A 445 -16.11 1.03 -28.00
N PHE A 446 -16.53 -0.19 -27.67
CA PHE A 446 -16.39 -1.32 -28.60
C PHE A 446 -17.21 -1.17 -29.86
N ARG A 447 -18.46 -0.74 -29.72
CA ARG A 447 -19.35 -0.49 -30.85
C ARG A 447 -18.74 0.55 -31.78
N PHE A 448 -18.16 1.61 -31.21
CA PHE A 448 -17.45 2.65 -31.95
C PHE A 448 -16.21 2.11 -32.67
N LEU A 449 -15.32 1.41 -31.96
CA LEU A 449 -14.07 0.89 -32.52
C LEU A 449 -14.31 -0.14 -33.64
N ARG A 450 -15.38 -0.93 -33.57
CA ARG A 450 -15.77 -1.84 -34.65
C ARG A 450 -16.23 -1.11 -35.92
N GLY A 451 -16.98 -0.03 -35.77
CA GLY A 451 -17.46 0.76 -36.90
C GLY A 451 -16.37 1.60 -37.55
N LEU A 452 -15.32 1.93 -36.81
CA LEU A 452 -14.29 2.92 -37.18
C LEU A 452 -13.61 2.63 -38.53
N GLY A 453 -13.31 1.37 -38.83
CA GLY A 453 -12.69 0.97 -40.11
C GLY A 453 -13.59 1.16 -41.35
N THR A 454 -14.89 1.40 -41.15
CA THR A 454 -15.87 1.63 -42.23
C THR A 454 -16.28 3.10 -42.38
N VAL A 455 -15.83 3.97 -41.48
CA VAL A 455 -16.21 5.40 -41.46
C VAL A 455 -15.28 6.18 -42.39
N ALA A 456 -15.86 6.93 -43.34
CA ALA A 456 -15.08 7.81 -44.21
C ALA A 456 -14.41 8.94 -43.40
N PRO A 457 -13.21 9.42 -43.78
CA PRO A 457 -12.50 10.50 -43.05
C PRO A 457 -13.36 11.75 -42.80
N SER A 458 -14.24 12.10 -43.72
CA SER A 458 -15.17 13.23 -43.61
C SER A 458 -16.27 13.04 -42.55
N GLN A 459 -16.61 11.80 -42.20
CA GLN A 459 -17.66 11.43 -41.23
C GLN A 459 -17.09 11.13 -39.84
N LEU A 460 -15.77 11.06 -39.71
CA LEU A 460 -15.08 10.66 -38.49
C LEU A 460 -15.36 11.63 -37.33
N LYS A 461 -15.38 12.93 -37.60
CA LYS A 461 -15.70 13.97 -36.59
C LYS A 461 -17.11 13.80 -36.02
N ASP A 462 -18.09 13.49 -36.87
CA ASP A 462 -19.47 13.23 -36.44
C ASP A 462 -19.58 11.95 -35.62
N ALA A 463 -18.80 10.91 -35.97
CA ALA A 463 -18.74 9.68 -35.21
C ALA A 463 -18.15 9.91 -33.80
N PHE A 464 -17.08 10.71 -33.67
CA PHE A 464 -16.55 11.12 -32.37
C PHE A 464 -17.57 11.93 -31.55
N LEU A 465 -18.29 12.86 -32.18
CA LEU A 465 -19.33 13.65 -31.51
C LEU A 465 -20.45 12.76 -30.96
N LYS A 466 -20.91 11.77 -31.75
CA LYS A 466 -21.92 10.79 -31.32
C LYS A 466 -21.45 10.00 -30.11
N LEU A 467 -20.23 9.44 -30.15
CA LEU A 467 -19.67 8.68 -29.03
C LEU A 467 -19.49 9.57 -27.79
N LYS A 468 -18.99 10.81 -27.95
CA LYS A 468 -18.84 11.76 -26.84
C LYS A 468 -20.16 11.99 -26.11
N ASN A 469 -21.23 12.25 -26.88
CA ASN A 469 -22.55 12.51 -26.32
C ASN A 469 -23.13 11.27 -25.60
N GLU A 470 -22.93 10.08 -26.14
CA GLU A 470 -23.32 8.81 -25.50
C GLU A 470 -22.56 8.61 -24.18
N LEU A 471 -21.23 8.76 -24.19
CA LEU A 471 -20.38 8.58 -23.01
C LEU A 471 -20.65 9.64 -21.93
N THR A 472 -20.96 10.88 -22.32
CA THR A 472 -21.31 11.95 -21.36
C THR A 472 -22.60 11.59 -20.61
N LYS A 473 -23.63 11.10 -21.32
CA LYS A 473 -24.87 10.60 -20.68
C LYS A 473 -24.62 9.41 -19.76
N ILE A 474 -23.75 8.48 -20.16
CA ILE A 474 -23.37 7.35 -19.31
C ILE A 474 -22.68 7.86 -18.02
N ALA A 475 -21.81 8.86 -18.13
CA ALA A 475 -21.08 9.42 -16.98
C ALA A 475 -21.99 10.15 -15.96
N GLU A 476 -23.20 10.55 -16.35
CA GLU A 476 -24.20 11.14 -15.44
C GLU A 476 -24.77 10.11 -14.45
N ASN A 477 -24.75 8.82 -14.79
CA ASN A 477 -25.16 7.75 -13.89
C ASN A 477 -24.05 7.48 -12.86
N PRO A 478 -24.31 7.64 -11.53
CA PRO A 478 -23.31 7.42 -10.50
C PRO A 478 -22.68 6.02 -10.51
N TYR A 479 -23.43 5.00 -10.93
CA TYR A 479 -22.94 3.63 -11.00
C TYR A 479 -22.05 3.36 -12.21
N GLU A 480 -22.19 4.15 -13.27
CA GLU A 480 -21.44 4.01 -14.53
C GLU A 480 -20.28 4.98 -14.66
N ARG A 481 -20.07 5.83 -13.64
CA ARG A 481 -18.97 6.80 -13.62
C ARG A 481 -17.60 6.16 -13.38
N ARG A 482 -17.55 4.95 -12.79
CA ARG A 482 -16.30 4.27 -12.39
C ARG A 482 -15.28 4.15 -13.55
N PRO A 483 -15.63 3.66 -14.75
CA PRO A 483 -14.72 3.60 -15.89
C PRO A 483 -13.97 4.90 -16.21
N PHE A 484 -14.64 6.04 -16.03
CA PHE A 484 -14.07 7.36 -16.31
C PHE A 484 -13.01 7.77 -15.29
N LEU A 485 -12.89 7.07 -14.15
CA LEU A 485 -11.78 7.24 -13.19
C LEU A 485 -10.46 6.64 -13.71
N TYR A 486 -10.54 5.67 -14.63
CA TYR A 486 -9.37 5.00 -15.19
C TYR A 486 -8.91 5.63 -16.50
N LEU A 487 -9.85 6.08 -17.34
CA LEU A 487 -9.58 6.64 -18.65
C LEU A 487 -10.50 7.82 -18.95
N ASP A 488 -9.92 9.02 -19.07
CA ASP A 488 -10.63 10.22 -19.54
C ASP A 488 -10.76 10.22 -21.07
N ILE A 489 -11.58 9.29 -21.57
CA ILE A 489 -11.85 9.15 -22.99
C ILE A 489 -12.63 10.34 -23.55
N ILE A 490 -13.39 11.05 -22.71
CA ILE A 490 -14.17 12.22 -23.12
C ILE A 490 -13.22 13.36 -23.53
N SER A 491 -12.19 13.62 -22.73
CA SER A 491 -11.16 14.62 -23.09
C SER A 491 -10.39 14.22 -24.36
N TRP A 492 -10.13 12.92 -24.58
CA TRP A 492 -9.53 12.44 -25.83
C TRP A 492 -10.45 12.70 -27.04
N LEU A 493 -11.74 12.40 -26.94
CA LEU A 493 -12.71 12.66 -28.02
C LEU A 493 -12.81 14.16 -28.35
N GLU A 494 -12.84 15.01 -27.33
CA GLU A 494 -12.80 16.48 -27.50
C GLU A 494 -11.55 16.93 -28.26
N SER A 495 -10.40 16.37 -27.90
CA SER A 495 -9.14 16.63 -28.60
C SER A 495 -9.23 16.31 -30.09
N LYS A 496 -9.93 15.24 -30.46
CA LYS A 496 -10.16 14.86 -31.87
C LYS A 496 -11.17 15.73 -32.59
N ILE A 497 -12.23 16.14 -31.90
CA ILE A 497 -13.27 17.01 -32.48
C ILE A 497 -12.71 18.42 -32.74
N GLU A 498 -11.90 18.94 -31.82
CA GLU A 498 -11.30 20.28 -31.88
C GLU A 498 -9.95 20.32 -32.60
N ASN A 499 -9.37 19.15 -32.90
CA ASN A 499 -8.03 19.03 -33.48
C ASN A 499 -6.94 19.72 -32.63
N VAL A 500 -6.97 19.46 -31.32
CA VAL A 500 -5.96 19.94 -30.36
C VAL A 500 -5.39 18.78 -29.55
N PRO A 501 -4.16 18.88 -29.02
CA PRO A 501 -3.60 17.85 -28.14
C PRO A 501 -4.48 17.61 -26.91
N VAL A 502 -4.65 16.35 -26.49
CA VAL A 502 -5.47 15.98 -25.31
C VAL A 502 -5.03 16.70 -24.04
N GLN A 503 -3.73 16.93 -23.87
CA GLN A 503 -3.19 17.69 -22.75
C GLN A 503 -3.72 19.13 -22.67
N GLU A 504 -3.98 19.76 -23.82
CA GLU A 504 -4.50 21.13 -23.88
C GLU A 504 -5.99 21.17 -23.49
N VAL A 505 -6.78 20.17 -23.90
CA VAL A 505 -8.17 20.01 -23.45
C VAL A 505 -8.24 19.93 -21.93
N ILE A 506 -7.39 19.08 -21.33
CA ILE A 506 -7.39 18.87 -19.89
C ILE A 506 -6.89 20.12 -19.15
N ARG A 507 -5.89 20.85 -19.69
CA ARG A 507 -5.46 22.15 -19.15
C ARG A 507 -6.58 23.19 -19.13
N ARG A 508 -7.38 23.26 -20.20
CA ARG A 508 -8.54 24.18 -20.26
C ARG A 508 -9.60 23.81 -19.22
N LYS A 509 -9.92 22.52 -19.08
CA LYS A 509 -10.83 22.04 -18.03
C LYS A 509 -10.31 22.38 -16.64
N PHE A 510 -9.02 22.15 -16.40
CA PHE A 510 -8.36 22.48 -15.15
C PHE A 510 -8.41 23.98 -14.84
N ALA A 511 -8.17 24.84 -15.83
CA ALA A 511 -8.28 26.29 -15.66
C ALA A 511 -9.70 26.75 -15.29
N GLY A 512 -10.73 26.03 -15.74
CA GLY A 512 -12.14 26.29 -15.41
C GLY A 512 -12.59 25.76 -14.04
N LEU A 513 -11.75 25.01 -13.32
CA LEU A 513 -12.03 24.55 -11.94
C LEU A 513 -11.59 25.56 -10.87
N LYS A 514 -10.97 26.67 -11.26
CA LYS A 514 -10.47 27.70 -10.35
C LYS A 514 -11.57 28.57 -9.75
#